data_AF-A0A537I858-F1
#
_entry.id   AF-A0A537I858-F1
#
_cell.length_a   1.000
_cell.length_b   1.000
_cell.length_c   1.000
_cell.angle_alpha   90.00
_cell.angle_beta   90.00
_cell.angle_gamma   90.00
#
_symmetry.space_group_name_H-M   'P 1'
#
loop_
_entity.id
_entity.type
_entity.pdbx_description
1 polymer ?
#
loop_
_entity_poly.entity_id
_entity_poly.type
_entity_poly.pdbx_seq_one_letter_code
_entity_poly.pdbx_strand_id
1 'polypeptide(L)' 'MQKSRIEPALQEVTLRGRHVTLEPLRIEHSPELYPSAQEEEIWEFFSMKVKTQEDLTRWIR' A
#
# COMPACT_ATOMS: atom_id res chain seq x y z
N MET A 1 -36.45 5.48 17.12
CA MET A 1 -35.92 6.15 15.91
C MET A 1 -34.42 5.92 15.87
N GLN A 2 -33.94 5.06 14.97
CA GLN A 2 -32.52 4.72 14.85
C GLN A 2 -31.88 5.69 13.85
N LYS A 3 -31.00 6.58 14.32
CA LYS A 3 -30.26 7.49 13.43
C LYS A 3 -29.31 6.64 12.59
N SER A 4 -29.60 6.52 11.30
CA SER A 4 -28.67 5.95 10.33
C SER A 4 -27.43 6.85 10.29
N ARG A 5 -26.27 6.30 10.68
CA ARG A 5 -24.97 6.96 10.55
C ARG A 5 -24.61 6.88 9.07
N ILE A 6 -24.71 8.01 8.36
CA ILE A 6 -24.17 8.12 7.00
C ILE A 6 -22.65 8.12 7.16
N GLU A 7 -22.01 7.00 6.89
CA GLU A 7 -20.55 6.97 6.78
C GLU A 7 -20.16 7.61 5.45
N PRO A 8 -19.24 8.58 5.44
CA PRO A 8 -18.76 9.17 4.20
C PRO A 8 -18.09 8.10 3.35
N ALA A 9 -18.32 8.15 2.04
CA ALA A 9 -17.67 7.27 1.09
C ALA A 9 -16.14 7.44 1.21
N LEU A 10 -15.42 6.31 1.33
CA LEU A 10 -13.96 6.32 1.33
C LEU A 10 -13.47 6.76 -0.06
N GLN A 11 -12.58 7.74 -0.06
CA GLN A 11 -11.93 8.24 -1.27
C GLN A 11 -10.41 8.18 -1.07
N GLU A 12 -9.69 7.90 -2.15
CA GLU A 12 -8.24 7.92 -2.14
C GLU A 12 -7.74 9.37 -2.01
N VAL A 13 -6.87 9.61 -1.04
CA VAL A 13 -6.32 10.94 -0.76
C VAL A 13 -4.83 10.87 -0.48
N THR A 14 -4.10 11.90 -0.91
CA THR A 14 -2.71 12.10 -0.48
C THR A 14 -2.69 12.74 0.90
N LEU A 15 -2.01 12.10 1.85
CA LEU A 15 -1.81 12.62 3.21
C LEU A 15 -0.43 13.29 3.30
N ARG A 16 -0.38 14.54 3.79
CA ARG A 16 0.86 15.31 3.89
C ARG A 16 1.20 15.58 5.35
N GLY A 17 2.36 15.09 5.79
CA GLY A 17 2.94 15.37 7.09
C GLY A 17 4.21 16.20 7.00
N ARG A 18 4.83 16.50 8.15
CA ARG A 18 6.09 17.25 8.22
C ARG A 18 7.26 16.49 7.58
N HIS A 19 7.29 15.17 7.73
CA HIS A 19 8.42 14.32 7.35
C HIS A 19 8.12 13.38 6.18
N VAL A 20 6.84 13.09 5.93
CA VAL A 20 6.41 12.10 4.93
C VAL A 20 5.16 12.58 4.21
N THR A 21 5.03 12.18 2.95
CA THR A 21 3.78 12.24 2.18
C THR A 21 3.39 10.80 1.85
N LEU A 22 2.13 10.45 2.10
CA LEU A 22 1.56 9.15 1.75
C LEU A 22 0.63 9.34 0.56
N GLU A 23 0.93 8.66 -0.54
CA GLU A 23 0.14 8.69 -1.76
C GLU A 23 -0.62 7.38 -1.95
N PRO A 24 -1.79 7.40 -2.62
CA PRO A 24 -2.49 6.17 -2.99
C PRO A 24 -1.54 5.20 -3.71
N LEU A 25 -1.54 3.93 -3.30
CA LEU A 25 -0.66 2.92 -3.87
C LEU A 25 -1.05 2.61 -5.32
N ARG A 26 -0.06 2.52 -6.20
CA ARG A 26 -0.19 2.32 -7.65
C ARG A 26 0.89 1.39 -8.16
N ILE A 27 0.62 0.69 -9.26
CA ILE A 27 1.57 -0.27 -9.87
C ILE A 27 2.85 0.43 -10.30
N GLU A 28 2.72 1.68 -10.75
CA GLU A 28 3.81 2.55 -11.17
C GLU A 28 4.83 2.81 -10.04
N HIS A 29 4.44 2.61 -8.77
CA HIS A 29 5.35 2.74 -7.62
C HIS A 29 6.20 1.49 -7.40
N SER A 30 5.92 0.36 -8.07
CA SER A 30 6.65 -0.88 -7.86
C SER A 30 8.17 -0.76 -8.04
N PRO A 31 8.71 -0.05 -9.06
CA PRO A 31 10.16 0.08 -9.22
C PRO A 31 10.83 0.82 -8.04
N GLU A 32 10.19 1.85 -7.51
CA GLU A 32 10.73 2.66 -6.41
C GLU A 32 10.55 1.98 -5.05
N LEU A 33 9.47 1.21 -4.88
CA LEU A 33 9.21 0.45 -3.65
C LEU A 33 10.04 -0.83 -3.54
N TYR A 34 10.41 -1.45 -4.67
CA TYR A 34 11.05 -2.76 -4.67
C TYR A 34 12.32 -2.86 -3.82
N PRO A 35 13.27 -1.90 -3.86
CA PRO A 35 14.46 -1.96 -3.01
C PRO A 35 14.14 -2.09 -1.52
N SER A 36 13.08 -1.44 -1.04
CA SER A 36 12.64 -1.55 0.36
C SER A 36 11.91 -2.87 0.64
N ALA A 37 11.28 -3.45 -0.37
CA ALA A 37 10.57 -4.71 -0.29
C ALA A 37 11.50 -5.94 -0.33
N GLN A 38 12.81 -5.78 -0.53
CA GLN A 38 13.74 -6.92 -0.60
C GLN A 38 14.04 -7.54 0.76
N GLU A 39 13.78 -6.82 1.85
CA GLU A 39 13.97 -7.32 3.21
C GLU A 39 13.02 -8.48 3.47
N GLU A 40 13.56 -9.70 3.56
CA GLU A 40 12.75 -10.93 3.59
C GLU A 40 11.83 -10.99 4.81
N GLU A 41 12.26 -10.41 5.93
CA GLU A 41 11.52 -10.34 7.19
C GLU A 41 10.18 -9.59 7.05
N ILE A 42 10.07 -8.61 6.13
CA ILE A 42 8.81 -7.90 5.85
C ILE A 42 7.72 -8.90 5.47
N TRP A 43 8.09 -9.92 4.73
CA TRP A 43 7.16 -10.86 4.12
C TRP A 43 6.92 -12.10 4.96
N GLU A 44 7.57 -12.26 6.12
CA GLU A 44 7.55 -13.49 6.93
C GLU A 44 6.13 -13.98 7.22
N PHE A 45 5.22 -13.06 7.54
CA PHE A 45 3.83 -13.36 7.90
C PHE A 45 2.82 -13.19 6.75
N PHE A 46 3.29 -12.86 5.54
CA PHE A 46 2.44 -12.70 4.37
C PHE A 46 2.28 -14.04 3.62
N SER A 47 1.09 -14.23 3.02
CA SER A 47 0.76 -15.41 2.21
C SER A 47 1.55 -15.47 0.90
N MET A 48 1.94 -14.33 0.35
CA MET A 48 2.84 -14.22 -0.80
C MET A 48 4.19 -13.68 -0.34
N LYS A 49 5.28 -14.28 -0.84
CA LYS A 49 6.62 -13.77 -0.66
C LYS A 49 7.03 -12.98 -1.90
N VAL A 50 7.42 -11.73 -1.72
CA VAL A 50 7.97 -10.92 -2.81
C VAL A 50 9.47 -11.22 -2.89
N LYS A 51 9.92 -11.71 -4.05
CA LYS A 51 11.34 -12.01 -4.33
C LYS A 51 11.87 -11.29 -5.57
N THR A 52 10.97 -10.73 -6.37
CA THR A 52 11.26 -9.98 -7.60
C THR A 52 10.39 -8.72 -7.66
N GLN A 53 10.77 -7.76 -8.50
CA GLN A 53 9.95 -6.57 -8.73
C GLN A 53 8.59 -6.94 -9.32
N GLU A 54 8.55 -7.97 -10.18
CA GLU A 54 7.32 -8.50 -10.75
C GLU A 54 6.38 -9.08 -9.69
N ASP A 55 6.91 -9.71 -8.64
CA ASP A 55 6.10 -10.17 -7.50
C ASP A 55 5.50 -8.99 -6.73
N LEU A 56 6.27 -7.91 -6.54
CA LEU A 56 5.75 -6.69 -5.89
C LEU A 56 4.66 -6.04 -6.73
N THR A 57 4.86 -5.95 -8.05
CA THR A 57 3.84 -5.48 -8.99
C THR A 57 2.57 -6.32 -8.89
N ARG A 58 2.69 -7.65 -8.73
CA ARG A 58 1.54 -8.54 -8.52
C ARG A 58 0.87 -8.31 -7.16
N TRP A 59 1.64 -7.99 -6.12
CA TRP A 59 1.11 -7.71 -4.78
C TRP A 59 0.31 -6.41 -4.68
N ILE A 60 0.72 -5.38 -5.43
CA ILE A 60 0.05 -4.08 -5.45
C ILE A 60 -1.36 -4.14 -6.10
N ARG A 61 -1.60 -5.13 -6.96
CA ARG A 61 -2.83 -5.29 -7.75
C ARG A 61 -3.97 -5.94 -6.96
#